data_AF-A0A9W7YMT5-F1
#
_entry.id   AF-A0A9W7YMT5-F1
#
_cell.length_a   1.000
_cell.length_b   1.000
_cell.length_c   1.000
_cell.angle_alpha   90.00
_cell.angle_beta   90.00
_cell.angle_gamma   90.00
#
_symmetry.space_group_name_H-M   'P 1'
#
loop_
_entity.id
_entity.type
_entity.pdbx_description
1 polymer ?
#
loop_
_entity_poly.entity_id
_entity_poly.type
_entity_poly.pdbx_seq_one_letter_code
_entity_poly.pdbx_strand_id
1 'polypeptide(L)' 'MSKNSYQNGVVLIQCDSCKNRHLIADNLGWFRDKNVNVEDLMQEKGEQVRQLKSMDLLDDIEADKIQQAINDYGKPK' A
#
# COMPACT_ATOMS: atom_id res chain seq x y z
N MET A 1 -0.40 -8.25 -8.28
CA MET A 1 1.05 -8.36 -8.02
C MET A 1 1.29 -9.56 -7.11
N SER A 2 2.22 -10.47 -7.45
CA SER A 2 2.42 -11.68 -6.63
C SER A 2 3.39 -11.41 -5.47
N LYS A 3 3.17 -12.06 -4.33
CA LYS A 3 4.09 -12.01 -3.17
C LYS A 3 5.50 -12.47 -3.56
N ASN A 4 5.60 -13.48 -4.44
CA ASN A 4 6.88 -13.99 -4.91
C ASN A 4 7.70 -12.92 -5.66
N SER A 5 7.07 -12.13 -6.53
CA SER A 5 7.75 -11.06 -7.27
C SER A 5 8.25 -9.95 -6.35
N TYR A 6 7.54 -9.67 -5.26
CA TYR A 6 7.98 -8.72 -4.25
C TYR A 6 9.22 -9.21 -3.50
N GLN A 7 9.26 -10.48 -3.12
CA GLN A 7 10.34 -11.03 -2.28
C GLN A 7 11.58 -11.45 -3.07
N ASN A 8 11.41 -11.88 -4.32
CA ASN A 8 12.47 -12.52 -5.11
C ASN A 8 12.72 -11.84 -6.46
N GLY A 9 12.15 -10.66 -6.69
CA GLY A 9 12.22 -9.99 -7.98
C GLY A 9 12.36 -8.47 -7.87
N VAL A 10 12.10 -7.81 -9.00
CA VAL A 10 12.06 -6.36 -9.14
C VAL A 10 10.62 -5.92 -9.41
N VAL A 11 10.17 -4.89 -8.70
CA VAL A 11 8.81 -4.38 -8.79
C VAL A 11 8.83 -2.88 -9.00
N LEU A 12 8.17 -2.47 -10.08
CA LEU A 12 7.87 -1.09 -10.39
C LEU A 12 6.35 -0.89 -10.43
N ILE A 13 5.86 0.19 -9.82
CA ILE A 13 4.45 0.61 -9.93
C ILE A 13 4.37 1.91 -10.72
N GLN A 14 3.35 2.03 -11.57
CA GLN A 14 3.02 3.29 -12.20
C GLN A 14 2.26 4.16 -11.19
N CYS A 15 2.73 5.37 -10.92
CA CYS A 15 2.06 6.30 -10.04
C CYS A 15 1.14 7.23 -10.84
N ASP A 16 -0.12 7.35 -10.42
CA ASP A 16 -1.11 8.16 -11.12
C ASP A 16 -0.92 9.66 -10.95
N SER A 17 -0.28 10.11 -9.86
CA SER A 17 -0.08 11.53 -9.59
C SER A 17 1.11 12.10 -10.36
N CYS A 18 2.26 11.42 -10.36
CA CYS A 18 3.48 11.90 -11.03
C CYS A 18 3.69 11.29 -12.43
N LYS A 19 2.86 10.31 -12.83
CA LYS A 19 2.95 9.58 -14.11
C LYS A 19 4.31 8.90 -14.38
N ASN A 20 5.13 8.71 -13.34
CA ASN A 20 6.38 7.95 -13.40
C ASN A 20 6.23 6.56 -12.76
N ARG A 21 7.22 5.70 -13.01
CA ARG A 21 7.35 4.40 -12.36
C ARG A 21 8.19 4.51 -11.09
N HIS A 22 7.61 4.12 -9.96
CA HIS A 22 8.30 4.07 -8.67
C HIS A 22 8.78 2.66 -8.38
N LEU A 23 10.02 2.55 -7.91
CA LEU A 23 10.59 1.30 -7.43
C LEU A 23 10.01 0.97 -6.06
N ILE A 24 9.50 -0.25 -5.91
CA ILE A 24 8.93 -0.77 -4.66
C ILE A 24 9.79 -1.89 -4.08
N ALA A 25 10.38 -2.73 -4.93
CA ALA A 25 11.26 -3.81 -4.53
C ALA A 25 12.35 -4.02 -5.59
N ASP A 26 13.59 -4.20 -5.17
CA ASP A 26 14.71 -4.66 -6.01
C ASP A 26 15.51 -5.69 -5.22
N ASN A 27 15.24 -6.97 -5.49
CA ASN A 27 15.96 -8.09 -4.89
C ASN A 27 16.92 -8.78 -5.88
N LEU A 28 17.14 -8.18 -7.05
CA LEU A 28 18.07 -8.68 -8.09
C LEU A 28 19.27 -7.76 -8.32
N GLY A 29 19.29 -6.60 -7.66
CA GLY A 29 20.40 -5.65 -7.71
C GLY A 29 20.47 -4.85 -9.01
N TRP A 30 19.32 -4.50 -9.58
CA TRP A 30 19.28 -3.74 -10.85
C TRP A 30 19.54 -2.25 -10.65
N PHE A 31 19.14 -1.70 -9.50
CA PHE A 31 19.22 -0.27 -9.21
C PHE A 31 20.15 0.05 -8.03
N ARG A 32 20.41 -0.92 -7.15
CA ARG A 32 21.37 -0.81 -6.05
C ARG A 32 22.14 -2.11 -5.88
N ASP A 33 23.34 -2.05 -5.29
CA ASP A 33 24.16 -3.24 -5.03
C ASP A 33 23.58 -4.17 -3.96
N LYS A 34 22.62 -3.68 -3.17
CA LYS A 34 21.97 -4.43 -2.08
C LYS A 34 20.48 -4.54 -2.36
N ASN A 35 19.90 -5.65 -1.92
CA ASN A 35 18.46 -5.84 -1.93
C ASN A 35 17.79 -4.71 -1.14
N VAL A 36 16.77 -4.10 -1.75
CA VAL A 36 16.08 -2.96 -1.16
C VAL A 36 14.59 -3.03 -1.47
N ASN A 37 13.78 -2.96 -0.42
CA ASN A 37 12.33 -2.85 -0.52
C ASN A 37 11.85 -1.52 0.06
N VAL A 38 10.57 -1.18 -0.17
CA VAL A 38 10.00 0.10 0.29
C VAL A 38 10.06 0.24 1.82
N GLU A 39 10.00 -0.86 2.57
CA GLU A 39 10.18 -0.85 4.02
C GLU A 39 11.56 -0.32 4.42
N ASP A 40 12.62 -0.79 3.76
CA ASP A 40 13.99 -0.35 4.04
C ASP A 40 14.15 1.14 3.72
N LEU A 41 13.62 1.57 2.58
CA LEU A 41 13.67 2.97 2.13
C LEU A 41 12.92 3.91 3.06
N MET A 42 11.80 3.47 3.63
CA MET A 42 11.03 4.27 4.59
C MET A 42 11.67 4.26 5.97
N GLN A 43 12.23 3.14 6.40
CA GLN A 43 12.94 3.03 7.66
C GLN A 43 14.18 3.94 7.70
N GLU A 44 14.92 4.07 6.60
CA GLU A 44 16.01 5.05 6.45
C GLU A 44 15.55 6.50 6.71
N LYS A 45 14.28 6.80 6.44
CA LYS A 45 13.66 8.11 6.68
C LYS A 45 12.99 8.23 8.05
N GLY A 46 13.01 7.17 8.86
CA GLY A 46 12.30 7.11 10.15
C GLY A 46 10.79 6.89 10.02
N GLU A 47 10.32 6.46 8.85
CA GLU A 47 8.90 6.18 8.57
C GLU A 47 8.60 4.68 8.60
N GLN A 48 7.34 4.32 8.85
CA GLN A 48 6.87 2.93 8.85
C GLN A 48 5.90 2.67 7.70
N VAL A 49 6.06 1.53 7.02
CA VAL A 49 5.14 1.06 5.99
C VAL A 49 4.05 0.22 6.65
N ARG A 50 2.78 0.50 6.33
CA ARG A 50 1.66 -0.35 6.71
C ARG A 50 1.28 -1.27 5.55
N GLN A 51 1.29 -2.57 5.80
CA GLN A 51 0.74 -3.55 4.86
C GLN A 51 -0.75 -3.76 5.15
N LEU A 52 -1.62 -3.31 4.26
CA LEU A 52 -3.06 -3.52 4.38
C LEU A 52 -3.42 -4.89 3.78
N LYS A 53 -4.04 -5.75 4.58
CA LYS A 53 -4.70 -6.97 4.08
C LYS A 53 -6.16 -6.66 3.78
N SER A 54 -6.80 -7.56 3.02
CA SER A 54 -8.20 -7.40 2.64
C SER A 54 -9.17 -7.29 3.83
N MET A 55 -8.82 -7.89 4.97
CA MET A 55 -9.60 -7.74 6.21
C MET A 55 -9.42 -6.33 6.81
N ASP A 56 -8.19 -5.82 6.79
CA ASP A 56 -7.82 -4.54 7.40
C ASP A 56 -8.49 -3.33 6.70
N LEU A 57 -8.85 -3.48 5.42
CA LEU A 57 -9.61 -2.47 4.68
C LEU A 57 -11.05 -2.27 5.19
N LEU A 58 -11.60 -3.24 5.93
CA LEU A 58 -12.93 -3.11 6.54
C LEU A 58 -12.86 -2.33 7.85
N ASP A 59 -11.75 -2.43 8.59
CA ASP A 59 -11.55 -1.75 9.87
C ASP A 59 -11.21 -0.27 9.69
N ASP A 60 -10.55 0.09 8.57
CA ASP A 60 -10.22 1.48 8.23
C ASP A 60 -11.43 2.28 7.67
N ILE A 61 -12.53 1.61 7.30
CA ILE A 61 -13.80 2.29 7.08
C ILE A 61 -14.42 2.50 8.47
N GLU A 62 -14.22 3.69 9.04
CA GLU A 62 -14.82 4.08 10.33
C GLU A 62 -16.26 3.55 10.43
N ALA A 63 -16.47 2.54 11.28
CA ALA A 63 -17.77 1.90 11.48
C ALA A 63 -18.85 2.95 11.81
N ASP A 64 -18.45 4.04 12.45
CA ASP A 64 -19.27 5.20 12.77
C ASP A 64 -19.82 5.91 11.52
N LYS A 65 -19.00 6.06 10.46
CA LYS A 65 -19.43 6.64 9.18
C LYS A 65 -20.41 5.73 8.44
N ILE A 66 -20.20 4.41 8.51
CA ILE A 66 -21.13 3.42 7.94
C ILE A 66 -22.48 3.48 8.67
N GLN A 67 -22.47 3.50 10.00
CA GLN A 67 -23.70 3.54 10.79
C GLN A 67 -24.50 4.82 10.55
N GLN A 68 -23.82 5.96 10.42
CA GLN A 68 -24.46 7.23 10.08
C GLN A 68 -25.11 7.19 8.69
N ALA A 69 -24.41 6.66 7.69
CA ALA A 69 -24.95 6.52 6.33
C ALA A 69 -26.17 5.58 6.24
N ILE A 70 -26.16 4.48 7.00
CA ILE A 70 -27.31 3.56 7.12
C ILE A 70 -28.50 4.27 7.76
N ASN A 71 -28.26 5.01 8.85
CA ASN A 71 -29.30 5.73 9.57
C ASN A 71 -29.94 6.85 8.74
N ASP A 72 -29.15 7.52 7.89
CA ASP A 72 -29.66 8.59 7.00
C ASP A 72 -30.45 8.05 5.81
N TYR A 73 -30.13 6.85 5.30
CA TYR A 73 -30.91 6.18 4.25
C TYR A 73 -32.27 5.66 4.76
N GLY A 74 -32.39 5.37 6.06
CA GLY A 74 -33.62 4.88 6.70
C GLY A 74 -34.67 5.95 7.03
N LYS A 75 -34.40 7.24 6.80
CA LYS A 75 -35.38 8.31 7.04
C LYS A 75 -36.34 8.39 5.85
N PRO A 76 -37.66 8.17 6.04
CA PRO A 76 -38.63 8.45 4.98
C PRO A 76 -38.61 9.95 4.67
N LYS A 77 -38.70 10.29 3.38
CA LYS A 77 -38.76 11.67 2.87
C LYS A 77 -39.95 12.44 3.42
#